data_AF-A0A857VBE1-F1
#
_entry.id   AF-A0A857VBE1-F1
#
_cell.length_a   1.000
_cell.length_b   1.000
_cell.length_c   1.000
_cell.angle_alpha   90.00
_cell.angle_beta   90.00
_cell.angle_gamma   90.00
#
_symmetry.space_group_name_H-M   'P 1'
#
loop_
_entity.id
_entity.type
_entity.pdbx_description
1 polymer ?
#
loop_
_entity_poly.entity_id
_entity_poly.type
_entity_poly.pdbx_seq_one_letter_code
_entity_poly.pdbx_strand_id
1 'polypeptide(L)'
;MRIGVFSDAISIPPKEGISLHVHELLRSISDDSSHEVVLFMCDRGMLDHKILESEPYTIVLIPEHDFFEISYIEMMIKRYNIQLAQTHKTYIAATVLGEACRRAEVPMVYEMHDLEKDVVPLYFTGNEAVSETKKHDEFQRQACAYASLVRVMSRYDYDYIATNWHEFDNKLFIWLPVATEATDADFCQDPDRQMLSYIGNMSYLPNAEGAQAIVDKLASRMKNNQFCFVGRGSERYGSQGIDARGMVDDLTPILRSTAIGLAPIFSGSGMKIKNLTYLKHGIPVLTTSLGAQGYPVSPAMIIEDNLERWPTIIDSLLTDRKLLASLSLEAKHLFLDNFESNHVNRQLHILYDRCLTDYGVRKRQLKKLVAQRDINPVEMYWIREYRETLSDLIDDTVVIPSSCQHLVILEGLPGSGKSSLLRALEGRLKVATVPEMVATVDMELPTPFLDHDLKKYAIARRPGITVMDRGVDSTLAVELADPESKTCSLTIEAVRRAYANGHLTKPDVVIYLRVPVDVSLARQNAWNAPLWRNRVLLESVEKYYQTRLVGQSNVIEIDATQDRGAVIEQAIEQLEERGLI
;
A
#
# COMPACT_ATOMS: atom_id res chain seq x y z
N MET A 1 17.40 -10.00 1.91
CA MET A 1 16.71 -9.31 3.02
C MET A 1 15.22 -9.29 2.74
N ARG A 2 14.39 -9.62 3.73
CA ARG A 2 12.93 -9.55 3.59
C ARG A 2 12.38 -8.22 4.10
N ILE A 3 11.72 -7.47 3.22
CA ILE A 3 11.23 -6.11 3.46
C ILE A 3 9.71 -6.14 3.52
N GLY A 4 9.14 -5.61 4.60
CA GLY A 4 7.69 -5.48 4.78
C GLY A 4 7.24 -4.04 4.58
N VAL A 5 6.47 -3.76 3.53
CA VAL A 5 5.91 -2.44 3.28
C VAL A 5 4.46 -2.42 3.78
N PHE A 6 4.11 -1.46 4.65
CA PHE A 6 2.78 -1.35 5.25
C PHE A 6 2.07 -0.10 4.75
N SER A 7 0.88 -0.26 4.19
CA SER A 7 0.04 0.84 3.72
C SER A 7 -1.43 0.60 3.98
N ASP A 8 -2.15 1.66 4.40
CA ASP A 8 -3.59 1.59 4.63
C ASP A 8 -4.45 2.06 3.46
N ALA A 9 -3.86 2.75 2.49
CA ALA A 9 -4.59 3.43 1.43
C ALA A 9 -3.73 3.62 0.18
N ILE A 10 -3.61 2.55 -0.61
CA ILE A 10 -3.05 2.55 -1.97
C ILE A 10 -3.93 1.73 -2.91
N SER A 11 -4.02 2.16 -4.16
CA SER A 11 -4.70 1.41 -5.22
C SER A 11 -3.70 0.56 -5.99
N ILE A 12 -4.10 -0.66 -6.35
CA ILE A 12 -3.33 -1.58 -7.20
C ILE A 12 -4.31 -2.09 -8.27
N PRO A 13 -4.21 -1.69 -9.56
CA PRO A 13 -3.18 -0.83 -10.15
C PRO A 13 -3.25 0.60 -9.62
N PRO A 14 -2.14 1.35 -9.69
CA PRO A 14 -2.08 2.70 -9.17
C PRO A 14 -3.02 3.65 -9.91
N LYS A 15 -3.87 4.36 -9.15
CA LYS A 15 -4.82 5.36 -9.67
C LYS A 15 -4.45 6.80 -9.30
N GLU A 16 -3.47 6.96 -8.42
CA GLU A 16 -3.06 8.23 -7.83
C GLU A 16 -1.54 8.29 -7.73
N GLY A 17 -0.99 9.51 -7.62
CA GLY A 17 0.46 9.71 -7.59
C GLY A 17 1.17 8.94 -6.47
N ILE A 18 0.57 8.88 -5.27
CA ILE A 18 1.14 8.11 -4.16
C ILE A 18 1.08 6.60 -4.42
N SER A 19 -0.04 6.11 -4.97
CA SER A 19 -0.17 4.70 -5.31
C SER A 19 0.86 4.32 -6.39
N LEU A 20 1.09 5.20 -7.36
CA LEU A 20 2.10 5.01 -8.40
C LEU A 20 3.51 4.93 -7.82
N HIS A 21 3.89 5.87 -6.95
CA HIS A 21 5.18 5.85 -6.26
C HIS A 21 5.40 4.54 -5.52
N VAL A 22 4.45 4.13 -4.68
CA VAL A 22 4.57 2.92 -3.86
C VAL A 22 4.65 1.68 -4.76
N HIS A 23 3.82 1.61 -5.79
CA HIS A 23 3.83 0.50 -6.73
C HIS A 23 5.16 0.37 -7.48
N GLU A 24 5.68 1.46 -8.04
CA GLU A 24 6.97 1.45 -8.75
C GLU A 24 8.13 1.15 -7.80
N LEU A 25 8.10 1.69 -6.59
CA LEU A 25 9.08 1.40 -5.55
C LEU A 25 9.12 -0.09 -5.19
N LEU A 26 7.96 -0.72 -4.99
CA LEU A 26 7.87 -2.15 -4.68
C LEU A 26 8.43 -3.01 -5.80
N ARG A 27 8.11 -2.69 -7.06
CA ARG A 27 8.65 -3.39 -8.24
C ARG A 27 10.17 -3.23 -8.32
N SER A 28 10.65 -2.01 -8.21
CA SER A 28 12.06 -1.65 -8.21
C SER A 28 12.87 -2.41 -7.14
N ILE A 29 12.37 -2.51 -5.91
CA ILE A 29 13.07 -3.25 -4.84
C ILE A 29 13.08 -4.76 -5.17
N SER A 30 12.04 -5.25 -5.83
CA SER A 30 11.88 -6.66 -6.20
C SER A 30 12.75 -7.09 -7.39
N ASP A 31 13.28 -6.14 -8.18
CA ASP A 31 14.20 -6.44 -9.28
C ASP A 31 15.56 -6.97 -8.78
N ASP A 32 15.94 -6.62 -7.55
CA ASP A 32 17.11 -7.21 -6.90
C ASP A 32 16.73 -8.53 -6.21
N SER A 33 17.17 -9.63 -6.80
CA SER A 33 16.97 -10.99 -6.27
C SER A 33 17.47 -11.24 -4.84
N SER A 34 18.29 -10.34 -4.28
CA SER A 34 18.70 -10.39 -2.88
C SER A 34 17.60 -9.93 -1.92
N HIS A 35 16.51 -9.35 -2.41
CA HIS A 35 15.36 -8.89 -1.65
C HIS A 35 14.11 -9.75 -1.88
N GLU A 36 13.30 -9.84 -0.83
CA GLU A 36 11.96 -10.39 -0.90
C GLU A 36 11.01 -9.36 -0.30
N VAL A 37 10.07 -8.88 -1.11
CA VAL A 37 9.18 -7.77 -0.76
C VAL A 37 7.79 -8.32 -0.43
N VAL A 38 7.27 -7.91 0.72
CA VAL A 38 5.91 -8.23 1.16
C VAL A 38 5.16 -6.92 1.41
N LEU A 39 4.13 -6.65 0.62
CA LEU A 39 3.21 -5.55 0.84
C LEU A 39 2.09 -5.98 1.78
N PHE A 40 2.06 -5.44 2.99
CA PHE A 40 0.94 -5.54 3.92
C PHE A 40 -0.03 -4.38 3.68
N MET A 41 -1.19 -4.70 3.10
CA MET A 41 -2.18 -3.71 2.73
C MET A 41 -3.42 -3.83 3.61
N CYS A 42 -3.86 -2.71 4.17
CA CYS A 42 -5.18 -2.62 4.80
C CYS A 42 -6.25 -2.86 3.74
N ASP A 43 -7.17 -3.76 4.03
CA ASP A 43 -8.22 -4.10 3.10
C ASP A 43 -9.34 -3.05 3.11
N ARG A 44 -9.24 -2.11 2.17
CA ARG A 44 -10.28 -1.12 1.86
C ARG A 44 -10.94 -1.33 0.49
N GLY A 45 -10.77 -2.51 -0.13
CA GLY A 45 -11.30 -2.80 -1.46
C GLY A 45 -10.59 -2.07 -2.61
N MET A 46 -9.32 -1.68 -2.41
CA MET A 46 -8.53 -0.91 -3.38
C MET A 46 -7.60 -1.77 -4.27
N LEU A 47 -7.64 -3.10 -4.12
CA LEU A 47 -6.90 -4.06 -4.94
C LEU A 47 -7.78 -4.60 -6.07
N ASP A 48 -7.33 -4.44 -7.31
CA ASP A 48 -7.77 -5.24 -8.44
C ASP A 48 -6.99 -6.56 -8.44
N HIS A 49 -7.71 -7.63 -8.17
CA HIS A 49 -7.14 -8.96 -8.06
C HIS A 49 -6.62 -9.52 -9.38
N LYS A 50 -7.03 -8.96 -10.53
CA LYS A 50 -6.59 -9.44 -11.84
C LYS A 50 -5.11 -9.22 -12.12
N ILE A 51 -4.49 -8.26 -11.43
CA ILE A 51 -3.08 -7.91 -11.66
C ILE A 51 -2.12 -8.59 -10.68
N LEU A 52 -2.65 -9.36 -9.72
CA LEU A 52 -1.89 -10.07 -8.69
C LEU A 52 -0.77 -10.92 -9.29
N GLU A 53 -1.09 -11.77 -10.27
CA GLU A 53 -0.12 -12.63 -10.97
C GLU A 53 0.99 -11.85 -11.70
N SER A 54 0.76 -10.57 -12.01
CA SER A 54 1.74 -9.74 -12.70
C SER A 54 2.76 -9.09 -11.76
N GLU A 55 2.49 -8.97 -10.45
CA GLU A 55 3.33 -8.20 -9.52
C GLU A 55 4.53 -8.99 -8.98
N PRO A 56 5.77 -8.47 -8.99
CA PRO A 56 6.96 -9.23 -8.59
C PRO A 56 7.10 -9.44 -7.06
N TYR A 57 6.13 -9.00 -6.26
CA TYR A 57 6.14 -9.04 -4.80
C TYR A 57 4.87 -9.69 -4.22
N THR A 58 4.94 -10.16 -2.97
CA THR A 58 3.80 -10.77 -2.27
C THR A 58 2.88 -9.68 -1.71
N ILE A 59 1.56 -9.88 -1.78
CA ILE A 59 0.56 -8.98 -1.17
C ILE A 59 -0.18 -9.72 -0.06
N VAL A 60 -0.19 -9.14 1.14
CA VAL A 60 -0.93 -9.63 2.30
C VAL A 60 -2.06 -8.65 2.59
N LEU A 61 -3.30 -9.12 2.45
CA LEU A 61 -4.48 -8.31 2.77
C LEU A 61 -4.84 -8.50 4.24
N ILE A 62 -4.91 -7.38 4.97
CA ILE A 62 -5.25 -7.36 6.39
C ILE A 62 -6.58 -6.64 6.57
N PRO A 63 -7.59 -7.24 7.22
CA PRO A 63 -8.83 -6.55 7.56
C PRO A 63 -8.59 -5.23 8.28
N GLU A 64 -9.41 -4.20 8.01
CA GLU A 64 -9.22 -2.85 8.56
C GLU A 64 -9.06 -2.83 10.08
N HIS A 65 -9.96 -3.54 10.79
CA HIS A 65 -9.90 -3.66 12.25
C HIS A 65 -8.53 -4.17 12.74
N ASP A 66 -7.97 -5.17 12.06
CA ASP A 66 -6.74 -5.84 12.49
C ASP A 66 -5.49 -5.06 12.06
N PHE A 67 -5.57 -4.31 10.97
CA PHE A 67 -4.44 -3.50 10.47
C PHE A 67 -4.02 -2.42 11.47
N PHE A 68 -4.94 -1.92 12.28
CA PHE A 68 -4.67 -0.90 13.29
C PHE A 68 -4.31 -1.48 14.67
N GLU A 69 -4.27 -2.81 14.83
CA GLU A 69 -3.87 -3.47 16.07
C GLU A 69 -2.36 -3.73 16.10
N ILE A 70 -1.67 -3.10 17.07
CA ILE A 70 -0.21 -3.20 17.23
C ILE A 70 0.25 -4.65 17.38
N SER A 71 -0.46 -5.45 18.19
CA SER A 71 -0.14 -6.86 18.43
C SER A 71 -0.27 -7.70 17.16
N TYR A 72 -1.23 -7.36 16.29
CA TYR A 72 -1.43 -8.03 15.02
C TYR A 72 -0.29 -7.71 14.05
N ILE A 73 0.06 -6.43 13.90
CA ILE A 73 1.18 -6.02 13.04
C ILE A 73 2.51 -6.61 13.55
N GLU A 74 2.72 -6.65 14.88
CA GLU A 74 3.89 -7.31 15.48
C GLU A 74 3.94 -8.80 15.13
N MET A 75 2.80 -9.50 15.23
CA MET A 75 2.67 -10.89 14.83
C MET A 75 2.97 -11.07 13.34
N MET A 76 2.50 -10.18 12.46
CA MET A 76 2.80 -10.22 11.03
C MET A 76 4.28 -10.07 10.75
N ILE A 77 4.94 -9.06 11.34
CA ILE A 77 6.39 -8.85 11.23
C ILE A 77 7.15 -10.14 11.58
N LYS A 78 6.78 -10.79 12.69
CA LYS A 78 7.40 -12.05 13.15
C LYS A 78 7.07 -13.23 12.25
N ARG A 79 5.81 -13.41 11.86
CA ARG A 79 5.32 -14.53 11.02
C ARG A 79 6.00 -14.55 9.67
N TYR A 80 6.16 -13.39 9.07
CA TYR A 80 6.79 -13.21 7.78
C TYR A 80 8.31 -13.02 7.88
N ASN A 81 8.92 -13.07 9.07
CA ASN A 81 10.36 -12.84 9.25
C ASN A 81 10.85 -11.53 8.61
N ILE A 82 10.08 -10.45 8.76
CA ILE A 82 10.43 -9.14 8.23
C ILE A 82 11.69 -8.63 8.93
N GLN A 83 12.70 -8.27 8.15
CA GLN A 83 13.99 -7.77 8.65
C GLN A 83 14.06 -6.25 8.61
N LEU A 84 13.29 -5.61 7.74
CA LEU A 84 13.14 -4.18 7.61
C LEU A 84 11.67 -3.88 7.31
N ALA A 85 11.05 -3.03 8.12
CA ALA A 85 9.70 -2.55 7.85
C ALA A 85 9.75 -1.17 7.20
N GLN A 86 8.80 -0.87 6.33
CA GLN A 86 8.68 0.44 5.72
C GLN A 86 7.22 0.89 5.68
N THR A 87 6.98 2.17 5.90
CA THR A 87 5.69 2.78 5.61
C THR A 87 5.88 4.21 5.13
N HIS A 88 4.88 4.67 4.40
CA HIS A 88 4.83 5.98 3.77
C HIS A 88 3.69 6.83 4.36
N LYS A 89 3.04 6.32 5.42
CA LYS A 89 1.93 6.99 6.11
C LYS A 89 2.38 7.42 7.50
N THR A 90 2.35 8.72 7.76
CA THR A 90 2.69 9.31 9.07
C THR A 90 1.96 8.61 10.21
N TYR A 91 0.64 8.38 10.05
CA TYR A 91 -0.18 7.73 11.07
C TYR A 91 0.23 6.29 11.34
N ILE A 92 0.39 5.48 10.30
CA ILE A 92 0.81 4.09 10.46
C ILE A 92 2.18 4.02 11.14
N ALA A 93 3.12 4.88 10.76
CA ALA A 93 4.43 4.97 11.41
C ALA A 93 4.35 5.36 12.89
N ALA A 94 3.49 6.33 13.25
CA ALA A 94 3.42 6.90 14.58
C ALA A 94 2.59 6.07 15.59
N THR A 95 1.55 5.35 15.15
CA THR A 95 0.61 4.66 16.07
C THR A 95 0.72 3.15 16.07
N VAL A 96 0.97 2.54 14.91
CA VAL A 96 0.87 1.09 14.76
C VAL A 96 2.22 0.46 14.48
N LEU A 97 2.79 0.77 13.31
CA LEU A 97 3.98 0.10 12.80
C LEU A 97 5.21 0.42 13.66
N GLY A 98 5.37 1.67 14.10
CA GLY A 98 6.52 2.06 14.92
C GLY A 98 6.62 1.26 16.21
N GLU A 99 5.51 1.13 16.94
CA GLU A 99 5.46 0.35 18.18
C GLU A 99 5.57 -1.16 17.91
N ALA A 100 4.92 -1.68 16.86
CA ALA A 100 5.04 -3.08 16.46
C ALA A 100 6.50 -3.44 16.11
N CYS A 101 7.20 -2.58 15.36
CA CYS A 101 8.62 -2.71 15.04
C CYS A 101 9.49 -2.66 16.30
N ARG A 102 9.18 -1.77 17.26
CA ARG A 102 9.89 -1.68 18.53
C ARG A 102 9.78 -2.97 19.35
N ARG A 103 8.61 -3.61 19.36
CA ARG A 103 8.35 -4.89 20.06
C ARG A 103 8.97 -6.08 19.34
N ALA A 104 8.93 -6.08 18.01
CA ALA A 104 9.54 -7.11 17.17
C ALA A 104 11.07 -6.95 17.02
N GLU A 105 11.62 -5.82 17.46
CA GLU A 105 13.04 -5.45 17.31
C GLU A 105 13.49 -5.37 15.84
N VAL A 106 12.66 -4.76 15.00
CA VAL A 106 12.88 -4.57 13.57
C VAL A 106 13.07 -3.07 13.26
N PRO A 107 14.05 -2.67 12.42
CA PRO A 107 14.17 -1.29 11.95
C PRO A 107 12.99 -0.90 11.06
N MET A 108 12.50 0.32 11.25
CA MET A 108 11.47 0.94 10.43
C MET A 108 12.05 2.05 9.55
N VAL A 109 11.77 2.03 8.25
CA VAL A 109 11.96 3.16 7.33
C VAL A 109 10.66 3.92 7.22
N TYR A 110 10.71 5.23 7.41
CA TYR A 110 9.57 6.12 7.21
C TYR A 110 9.81 6.98 5.96
N GLU A 111 8.93 6.86 4.95
CA GLU A 111 8.91 7.75 3.81
C GLU A 111 8.00 8.95 4.09
N MET A 112 8.61 10.13 4.22
CA MET A 112 7.92 11.39 4.46
C MET A 112 7.67 12.09 3.11
N HIS A 113 6.39 12.14 2.73
CA HIS A 113 5.95 12.79 1.48
C HIS A 113 5.92 14.31 1.59
N ASP A 114 5.39 14.80 2.70
CA ASP A 114 5.09 16.20 2.95
C ASP A 114 5.37 16.53 4.42
N LEU A 115 5.47 17.81 4.76
CA LEU A 115 5.42 18.28 6.14
C LEU A 115 3.97 18.51 6.56
N GLU A 116 3.54 17.87 7.65
CA GLU A 116 2.15 18.00 8.12
C GLU A 116 1.80 19.46 8.44
N LYS A 117 2.78 20.26 8.87
CA LYS A 117 2.58 21.69 9.13
C LYS A 117 2.07 22.49 7.92
N ASP A 118 2.37 22.02 6.70
CA ASP A 118 2.04 22.71 5.45
C ASP A 118 0.78 22.13 4.81
N VAL A 119 0.42 20.88 5.14
CA VAL A 119 -0.75 20.18 4.60
C VAL A 119 -1.98 20.35 5.50
N VAL A 120 -1.81 20.29 6.82
CA VAL A 120 -2.93 20.35 7.78
C VAL A 120 -3.71 21.67 7.68
N PRO A 121 -3.09 22.87 7.57
CA PRO A 121 -3.83 24.12 7.41
C PRO A 121 -4.77 24.19 6.20
N LEU A 122 -4.64 23.27 5.24
CA LEU A 122 -5.52 23.20 4.07
C LEU A 122 -6.94 22.69 4.41
N TYR A 123 -7.09 21.95 5.51
CA TYR A 123 -8.33 21.25 5.87
C TYR A 123 -9.01 21.79 7.14
N PHE A 124 -8.41 22.81 7.76
CA PHE A 124 -8.90 23.42 8.98
C PHE A 124 -8.88 24.95 8.84
N THR A 125 -9.80 25.64 9.51
CA THR A 125 -9.89 27.11 9.44
C THR A 125 -9.80 27.77 10.80
N GLY A 126 -9.40 29.04 10.82
CA GLY A 126 -9.32 29.84 12.04
C GLY A 126 -8.40 29.24 13.12
N ASN A 127 -8.85 29.28 14.38
CA ASN A 127 -8.06 28.79 15.52
C ASN A 127 -7.85 27.27 15.50
N GLU A 128 -8.75 26.51 14.86
CA GLU A 128 -8.65 25.05 14.76
C GLU A 128 -7.39 24.66 13.97
N ALA A 129 -7.10 25.37 12.88
CA ALA A 129 -5.94 25.11 12.04
C ALA A 129 -4.63 25.14 12.82
N VAL A 130 -4.44 26.13 13.70
CA VAL A 130 -3.23 26.25 14.53
C VAL A 130 -3.11 25.07 15.50
N SER A 131 -4.20 24.71 16.18
CA SER A 131 -4.19 23.59 17.12
C SER A 131 -3.96 22.23 16.45
N GLU A 132 -4.63 21.99 15.31
CA GLU A 132 -4.51 20.73 14.57
C GLU A 132 -3.15 20.59 13.90
N THR A 133 -2.62 21.69 13.35
CA THR A 133 -1.26 21.73 12.80
C THR A 133 -0.24 21.32 13.84
N LYS A 134 -0.33 21.89 15.06
CA LYS A 134 0.59 21.54 16.15
C LYS A 134 0.48 20.06 16.52
N LYS A 135 -0.74 19.51 16.59
CA LYS A 135 -0.96 18.08 16.91
C LYS A 135 -0.35 17.17 15.85
N HIS A 136 -0.60 17.46 14.57
CA HIS A 136 -0.12 16.65 13.46
C HIS A 136 1.40 16.79 13.23
N ASP A 137 2.01 17.98 13.44
CA ASP A 137 3.47 18.14 13.42
C ASP A 137 4.13 17.29 14.52
N GLU A 138 3.59 17.31 15.74
CA GLU A 138 4.09 16.49 16.84
C GLU A 138 3.97 14.99 16.54
N PHE A 139 2.88 14.62 15.86
CA PHE A 139 2.62 13.27 15.43
C PHE A 139 3.57 12.81 14.30
N GLN A 140 3.92 13.69 13.37
CA GLN A 140 4.95 13.41 12.36
C GLN A 140 6.35 13.25 12.98
N ARG A 141 6.66 14.05 13.99
CA ARG A 141 7.88 13.87 14.78
C ARG A 141 7.87 12.54 15.54
N GLN A 142 6.71 12.05 16.00
CA GLN A 142 6.59 10.71 16.60
C GLN A 142 6.92 9.60 15.60
N ALA A 143 6.43 9.70 14.36
CA ALA A 143 6.80 8.76 13.29
C ALA A 143 8.32 8.72 13.11
N CYS A 144 8.97 9.90 13.10
CA CYS A 144 10.43 10.01 13.00
C CYS A 144 11.15 9.43 14.23
N ALA A 145 10.57 9.56 15.43
CA ALA A 145 11.11 8.99 16.66
C ALA A 145 11.09 7.46 16.71
N TYR A 146 10.22 6.81 15.94
CA TYR A 146 10.23 5.35 15.74
C TYR A 146 11.14 4.91 14.58
N ALA A 147 11.40 5.80 13.64
CA ALA A 147 12.12 5.49 12.42
C ALA A 147 13.61 5.22 12.69
N SER A 148 14.12 4.17 12.07
CA SER A 148 15.55 3.94 11.93
C SER A 148 16.13 4.70 10.75
N LEU A 149 15.31 5.19 9.82
CA LEU A 149 15.70 6.11 8.74
C LEU A 149 14.44 6.83 8.26
N VAL A 150 14.57 8.12 7.97
CA VAL A 150 13.51 8.91 7.35
C VAL A 150 13.95 9.33 5.95
N ARG A 151 13.27 8.81 4.93
CA ARG A 151 13.41 9.28 3.56
C ARG A 151 12.52 10.50 3.38
N VAL A 152 13.11 11.63 3.05
CA VAL A 152 12.40 12.88 2.77
C VAL A 152 12.42 13.11 1.26
N MET A 153 11.25 13.31 0.66
CA MET A 153 11.12 13.33 -0.79
C MET A 153 11.53 14.65 -1.43
N SER A 154 11.34 15.76 -0.74
CA SER A 154 11.70 17.08 -1.25
C SER A 154 12.91 17.67 -0.52
N ARG A 155 13.71 18.45 -1.24
CA ARG A 155 14.84 19.16 -0.64
C ARG A 155 14.38 20.23 0.34
N TYR A 156 13.27 20.90 0.02
CA TYR A 156 12.65 21.92 0.89
C TYR A 156 12.32 21.34 2.26
N ASP A 157 11.65 20.18 2.29
CA ASP A 157 11.25 19.54 3.56
C ASP A 157 12.49 19.09 4.34
N TYR A 158 13.49 18.53 3.66
CA TYR A 158 14.74 18.12 4.27
C TYR A 158 15.47 19.31 4.93
N ASP A 159 15.60 20.44 4.22
CA ASP A 159 16.27 21.64 4.73
C ASP A 159 15.47 22.29 5.88
N TYR A 160 14.14 22.25 5.81
CA TYR A 160 13.27 22.68 6.92
C TYR A 160 13.51 21.83 8.16
N ILE A 161 13.49 20.50 8.04
CA ILE A 161 13.72 19.57 9.16
C ILE A 161 15.11 19.81 9.76
N ALA A 162 16.15 19.85 8.92
CA ALA A 162 17.52 20.07 9.38
C ALA A 162 17.70 21.39 10.16
N THR A 163 16.90 22.40 9.82
CA THR A 163 16.92 23.73 10.45
C THR A 163 16.03 23.82 11.70
N ASN A 164 14.96 23.03 11.82
CA ASN A 164 13.93 23.23 12.85
C ASN A 164 13.76 22.06 13.82
N TRP A 165 14.27 20.86 13.50
CA TRP A 165 14.03 19.62 14.25
C TRP A 165 15.31 19.14 14.95
N HIS A 166 15.85 20.00 15.83
CA HIS A 166 17.13 19.78 16.50
C HIS A 166 17.14 18.64 17.53
N GLU A 167 15.97 18.07 17.85
CA GLU A 167 15.87 16.92 18.74
C GLU A 167 16.34 15.59 18.09
N PHE A 168 16.46 15.57 16.77
CA PHE A 168 16.91 14.40 16.00
C PHE A 168 18.36 14.56 15.53
N ASP A 169 19.06 13.42 15.35
CA ASP A 169 20.36 13.42 14.67
C ASP A 169 20.12 13.63 13.17
N ASN A 170 20.84 14.55 12.53
CA ASN A 170 20.75 14.79 11.09
C ASN A 170 20.97 13.53 10.25
N LYS A 171 21.72 12.54 10.75
CA LYS A 171 21.91 11.22 10.10
C LYS A 171 20.66 10.35 10.05
N LEU A 172 19.58 10.75 10.72
CA LEU A 172 18.26 10.12 10.65
C LEU A 172 17.59 10.40 9.30
N PHE A 173 17.79 11.61 8.76
CA PHE A 173 17.12 12.05 7.55
C PHE A 173 18.01 11.89 6.33
N ILE A 174 17.41 11.50 5.22
CA ILE A 174 18.03 11.57 3.91
C ILE A 174 17.06 12.18 2.92
N TRP A 175 17.56 13.10 2.10
CA TRP A 175 16.84 13.55 0.93
C TRP A 175 17.07 12.55 -0.22
N LEU A 176 16.00 11.91 -0.66
CA LEU A 176 15.99 11.00 -1.80
C LEU A 176 14.63 11.12 -2.50
N PRO A 177 14.55 11.74 -3.71
CA PRO A 177 13.30 12.02 -4.38
C PRO A 177 12.59 10.73 -4.84
N VAL A 178 11.31 10.84 -5.18
CA VAL A 178 10.57 9.75 -5.85
C VAL A 178 11.21 9.50 -7.21
N ALA A 179 11.27 8.22 -7.60
CA ALA A 179 11.79 7.80 -8.89
C ALA A 179 10.78 6.89 -9.58
N THR A 180 10.84 6.89 -10.91
CA THR A 180 9.99 6.08 -11.79
C THR A 180 10.86 5.53 -12.91
N GLU A 181 10.44 4.41 -13.50
CA GLU A 181 11.08 3.87 -14.69
C GLU A 181 10.64 4.65 -15.93
N ALA A 182 11.51 4.73 -16.93
CA ALA A 182 11.14 5.22 -18.25
C ALA A 182 11.76 4.35 -19.34
N THR A 183 11.02 4.20 -20.43
CA THR A 183 11.48 3.58 -21.67
C THR A 183 11.66 4.66 -22.73
N ASP A 184 12.43 4.36 -23.79
CA ASP A 184 12.56 5.30 -24.91
C ASP A 184 11.22 5.65 -25.56
N ALA A 185 10.22 4.78 -25.46
CA ALA A 185 8.87 4.99 -26.01
C ALA A 185 8.02 6.00 -25.22
N ASP A 186 8.42 6.33 -23.98
CA ASP A 186 7.76 7.35 -23.15
C ASP A 186 8.12 8.76 -23.61
N PHE A 187 9.36 8.95 -24.09
CA PHE A 187 9.84 10.23 -24.58
C PHE A 187 9.35 10.49 -26.00
N CYS A 188 8.30 11.29 -26.11
CA CYS A 188 7.87 11.78 -27.42
C CYS A 188 8.57 13.13 -27.69
N GLN A 189 9.12 13.31 -28.89
CA GLN A 189 9.81 14.53 -29.35
C GLN A 189 9.08 15.27 -30.47
N ASP A 190 7.80 14.95 -30.71
CA ASP A 190 6.99 15.67 -31.69
C ASP A 190 6.96 17.18 -31.38
N PRO A 191 7.54 18.03 -32.26
CA PRO A 191 7.59 19.48 -32.08
C PRO A 191 6.30 20.19 -32.49
N ASP A 192 5.32 19.47 -33.07
CA ASP A 192 4.03 20.00 -33.51
C ASP A 192 2.92 19.90 -32.45
N ARG A 193 3.24 19.37 -31.27
CA ARG A 193 2.31 19.29 -30.15
C ARG A 193 1.86 20.68 -29.71
N GLN A 194 0.59 20.79 -29.34
CA GLN A 194 -0.01 22.04 -28.86
C GLN A 194 -0.87 21.91 -27.60
N MET A 195 -1.09 20.69 -27.10
CA MET A 195 -1.97 20.47 -25.95
C MET A 195 -1.32 20.94 -24.65
N LEU A 196 -2.11 21.58 -23.80
CA LEU A 196 -1.71 22.04 -22.46
C LEU A 196 -2.40 21.14 -21.43
N SER A 197 -1.64 20.28 -20.75
CA SER A 197 -2.25 19.26 -19.90
C SER A 197 -2.18 19.61 -18.43
N TYR A 198 -3.25 19.28 -17.70
CA TYR A 198 -3.34 19.39 -16.25
C TYR A 198 -3.82 18.07 -15.65
N ILE A 199 -2.93 17.39 -14.92
CA ILE A 199 -3.20 16.10 -14.29
C ILE A 199 -3.32 16.28 -12.77
N GLY A 200 -4.36 15.71 -12.16
CA GLY A 200 -4.49 15.69 -10.71
C GLY A 200 -5.79 15.09 -10.19
N ASN A 201 -5.77 14.66 -8.93
CA ASN A 201 -6.98 14.34 -8.18
C ASN A 201 -7.56 15.66 -7.61
N MET A 202 -8.68 16.14 -8.14
CA MET A 202 -9.31 17.41 -7.73
C MET A 202 -10.00 17.33 -6.37
N SER A 203 -10.05 16.14 -5.76
CA SER A 203 -10.39 16.00 -4.34
C SER A 203 -9.32 16.58 -3.42
N TYR A 204 -8.07 16.62 -3.87
CA TYR A 204 -6.97 17.24 -3.14
C TYR A 204 -6.98 18.75 -3.39
N LEU A 205 -7.15 19.55 -2.34
CA LEU A 205 -7.39 21.00 -2.45
C LEU A 205 -6.37 21.74 -3.34
N PRO A 206 -5.04 21.54 -3.21
CA PRO A 206 -4.07 22.19 -4.09
C PRO A 206 -4.30 21.90 -5.59
N ASN A 207 -4.83 20.71 -5.94
CA ASN A 207 -5.15 20.40 -7.32
C ASN A 207 -6.42 21.12 -7.79
N ALA A 208 -7.45 21.21 -6.95
CA ALA A 208 -8.68 21.94 -7.25
C ALA A 208 -8.43 23.44 -7.45
N GLU A 209 -7.62 24.05 -6.56
CA GLU A 209 -7.18 25.45 -6.68
C GLU A 209 -6.43 25.68 -7.99
N GLY A 210 -5.52 24.77 -8.34
CA GLY A 210 -4.78 24.81 -9.59
C GLY A 210 -5.67 24.72 -10.83
N ALA A 211 -6.63 23.80 -10.84
CA ALA A 211 -7.61 23.64 -11.92
C ALA A 211 -8.42 24.94 -12.11
N GLN A 212 -8.97 25.47 -11.01
CA GLN A 212 -9.78 26.69 -11.05
C GLN A 212 -8.96 27.89 -11.53
N ALA A 213 -7.71 28.02 -11.10
CA ALA A 213 -6.84 29.10 -11.55
C ALA A 213 -6.55 29.06 -13.06
N ILE A 214 -6.41 27.86 -13.65
CA ILE A 214 -6.27 27.71 -15.11
C ILE A 214 -7.54 28.14 -15.83
N VAL A 215 -8.71 27.72 -15.34
CA VAL A 215 -10.01 28.12 -15.91
C VAL A 215 -10.14 29.65 -15.91
N ASP A 216 -9.95 30.27 -14.75
CA ASP A 216 -10.24 31.69 -14.54
C ASP A 216 -9.23 32.59 -15.25
N LYS A 217 -7.94 32.23 -15.24
CA LYS A 217 -6.86 33.13 -15.66
C LYS A 217 -6.29 32.82 -17.04
N LEU A 218 -6.34 31.57 -17.49
CA LEU A 218 -5.73 31.13 -18.74
C LEU A 218 -6.78 30.84 -19.80
N ALA A 219 -7.64 29.84 -19.57
CA ALA A 219 -8.59 29.37 -20.58
C ALA A 219 -9.56 30.48 -21.03
N SER A 220 -9.96 31.37 -20.12
CA SER A 220 -10.79 32.55 -20.42
C SER A 220 -10.13 33.56 -21.38
N ARG A 221 -8.80 33.54 -21.52
CA ARG A 221 -8.01 34.54 -22.26
C ARG A 221 -7.32 34.00 -23.51
N MET A 222 -7.07 32.69 -23.56
CA MET A 222 -6.38 32.04 -24.66
C MET A 222 -7.39 31.45 -25.66
N LYS A 223 -7.51 32.07 -26.84
CA LYS A 223 -8.37 31.56 -27.92
C LYS A 223 -7.58 30.54 -28.76
N ASN A 224 -8.17 29.35 -28.98
CA ASN A 224 -7.64 28.24 -29.81
C ASN A 224 -6.69 27.24 -29.13
N ASN A 225 -6.45 27.33 -27.82
CA ASN A 225 -5.63 26.34 -27.11
C ASN A 225 -6.47 25.15 -26.63
N GLN A 226 -5.87 23.95 -26.64
CA GLN A 226 -6.50 22.72 -26.19
C GLN A 226 -5.99 22.38 -24.79
N PHE A 227 -6.66 22.90 -23.76
CA PHE A 227 -6.41 22.46 -22.40
C PHE A 227 -6.99 21.05 -22.23
N CYS A 228 -6.23 20.13 -21.64
CA CYS A 228 -6.70 18.78 -21.32
C CYS A 228 -6.58 18.53 -19.83
N PHE A 229 -7.72 18.33 -19.15
CA PHE A 229 -7.75 18.07 -17.71
C PHE A 229 -8.04 16.60 -17.47
N VAL A 230 -7.25 15.98 -16.60
CA VAL A 230 -7.29 14.54 -16.35
C VAL A 230 -7.16 14.23 -14.86
N GLY A 231 -7.92 13.25 -14.41
CA GLY A 231 -7.97 12.76 -13.04
C GLY A 231 -9.34 12.99 -12.38
N ARG A 232 -9.53 12.38 -11.22
CA ARG A 232 -10.79 12.40 -10.46
C ARG A 232 -11.26 13.84 -10.21
N GLY A 233 -12.53 14.13 -10.49
CA GLY A 233 -13.13 15.45 -10.26
C GLY A 233 -12.81 16.48 -11.34
N SER A 234 -11.99 16.15 -12.34
CA SER A 234 -11.62 17.09 -13.40
C SER A 234 -12.77 17.45 -14.33
N GLU A 235 -13.75 16.56 -14.50
CA GLU A 235 -14.95 16.73 -15.34
C GLU A 235 -15.76 17.99 -15.01
N ARG A 236 -15.66 18.48 -13.77
CA ARG A 236 -16.36 19.69 -13.28
C ARG A 236 -15.83 20.98 -13.92
N TYR A 237 -14.62 20.95 -14.47
CA TYR A 237 -13.95 22.10 -15.07
C TYR A 237 -14.10 22.16 -16.60
N GLY A 238 -14.87 21.23 -17.18
CA GLY A 238 -15.18 21.21 -18.61
C GLY A 238 -15.87 22.50 -19.05
N SER A 239 -15.28 23.19 -20.02
CA SER A 239 -15.78 24.45 -20.57
C SER A 239 -15.20 24.72 -21.96
N GLN A 240 -15.56 25.83 -22.61
CA GLN A 240 -15.02 26.16 -23.94
C GLN A 240 -13.49 26.29 -23.88
N GLY A 241 -12.79 25.42 -24.60
CA GLY A 241 -11.31 25.36 -24.62
C GLY A 241 -10.69 24.37 -23.64
N ILE A 242 -11.50 23.71 -22.80
CA ILE A 242 -11.04 22.71 -21.82
C ILE A 242 -11.73 21.37 -22.09
N ASP A 243 -10.94 20.39 -22.54
CA ASP A 243 -11.31 18.99 -22.63
C ASP A 243 -11.05 18.31 -21.28
N ALA A 244 -12.10 18.16 -20.47
CA ALA A 244 -12.03 17.53 -19.15
C ALA A 244 -12.47 16.07 -19.23
N ARG A 245 -11.53 15.14 -18.99
CA ARG A 245 -11.71 13.71 -19.28
C ARG A 245 -12.05 12.85 -18.06
N GLY A 246 -12.01 13.41 -16.85
CA GLY A 246 -12.17 12.60 -15.64
C GLY A 246 -11.00 11.62 -15.46
N MET A 247 -11.27 10.48 -14.82
CA MET A 247 -10.31 9.38 -14.71
C MET A 247 -10.11 8.68 -16.06
N VAL A 248 -8.87 8.35 -16.39
CA VAL A 248 -8.52 7.57 -17.60
C VAL A 248 -7.62 6.40 -17.21
N ASP A 249 -7.72 5.30 -17.95
CA ASP A 249 -6.91 4.10 -17.69
C ASP A 249 -5.46 4.25 -18.18
N ASP A 250 -5.24 5.04 -19.24
CA ASP A 250 -3.93 5.27 -19.85
C ASP A 250 -3.70 6.75 -20.14
N LEU A 251 -2.64 7.31 -19.55
CA LEU A 251 -2.22 8.70 -19.75
C LEU A 251 -1.33 8.89 -21.00
N THR A 252 -0.72 7.83 -21.51
CA THR A 252 0.27 7.90 -22.59
C THR A 252 -0.24 8.61 -23.84
N PRO A 253 -1.48 8.39 -24.34
CA PRO A 253 -1.99 9.12 -25.50
C PRO A 253 -2.08 10.63 -25.26
N ILE A 254 -2.46 11.05 -24.05
CA ILE A 254 -2.58 12.47 -23.67
C ILE A 254 -1.19 13.09 -23.56
N LEU A 255 -0.27 12.44 -22.84
CA LEU A 255 1.11 12.90 -22.67
C LEU A 255 1.85 12.99 -24.01
N ARG A 256 1.61 12.04 -24.93
CA ARG A 256 2.15 12.09 -26.29
C ARG A 256 1.62 13.24 -27.14
N SER A 257 0.49 13.86 -26.81
CA SER A 257 0.00 15.06 -27.48
C SER A 257 0.32 16.36 -26.73
N THR A 258 0.79 16.26 -25.49
CA THR A 258 1.06 17.38 -24.59
C THR A 258 2.35 18.11 -24.96
N ALA A 259 2.24 19.42 -25.19
CA ALA A 259 3.37 20.32 -25.42
C ALA A 259 3.95 20.84 -24.11
N ILE A 260 3.08 21.22 -23.17
CA ILE A 260 3.46 21.81 -21.88
C ILE A 260 2.59 21.20 -20.79
N GLY A 261 3.22 20.71 -19.73
CA GLY A 261 2.53 20.29 -18.51
C GLY A 261 2.29 21.49 -17.61
N LEU A 262 1.06 21.67 -17.14
CA LEU A 262 0.70 22.75 -16.22
C LEU A 262 0.70 22.24 -14.77
N ALA A 263 1.28 23.02 -13.86
CA ALA A 263 1.26 22.74 -12.42
C ALA A 263 1.20 24.04 -11.59
N PRO A 264 0.09 24.81 -11.63
CA PRO A 264 -0.09 25.99 -10.79
C PRO A 264 -0.42 25.58 -9.35
N ILE A 265 0.61 25.55 -8.49
CA ILE A 265 0.48 25.11 -7.10
C ILE A 265 0.62 26.31 -6.16
N PHE A 266 -0.33 26.48 -5.23
CA PHE A 266 -0.36 27.61 -4.30
C PHE A 266 -0.21 27.20 -2.83
N SER A 267 -0.34 25.91 -2.54
CA SER A 267 -0.44 25.38 -1.19
C SER A 267 0.09 23.93 -1.11
N GLY A 268 0.40 23.46 0.10
CA GLY A 268 0.98 22.14 0.39
C GLY A 268 2.52 22.08 0.38
N SER A 269 3.07 20.87 0.57
CA SER A 269 4.51 20.57 0.66
C SER A 269 4.86 19.37 -0.24
N GLY A 270 6.08 18.83 -0.16
CA GLY A 270 6.47 17.63 -0.87
C GLY A 270 6.69 17.78 -2.37
N MET A 271 6.91 16.64 -3.02
CA MET A 271 7.19 16.58 -4.46
C MET A 271 5.91 16.34 -5.26
N LYS A 272 5.67 17.17 -6.28
CA LYS A 272 4.46 17.04 -7.10
C LYS A 272 4.64 15.96 -8.17
N ILE A 273 4.06 14.79 -7.95
CA ILE A 273 4.20 13.63 -8.88
C ILE A 273 3.79 13.96 -10.31
N LYS A 274 2.82 14.87 -10.53
CA LYS A 274 2.43 15.31 -11.89
C LYS A 274 3.61 15.88 -12.70
N ASN A 275 4.53 16.60 -12.04
CA ASN A 275 5.71 17.14 -12.71
C ASN A 275 6.64 16.01 -13.14
N LEU A 276 6.86 15.02 -12.27
CA LEU A 276 7.63 13.81 -12.60
C LEU A 276 7.02 13.07 -13.79
N THR A 277 5.69 12.92 -13.82
CA THR A 277 4.97 12.32 -14.94
C THR A 277 5.22 13.06 -16.27
N TYR A 278 5.23 14.40 -16.26
CA TYR A 278 5.54 15.20 -17.44
C TYR A 278 7.00 15.06 -17.87
N LEU A 279 7.95 15.20 -16.93
CA LEU A 279 9.38 15.11 -17.21
C LEU A 279 9.78 13.73 -17.75
N LYS A 280 9.18 12.65 -17.22
CA LYS A 280 9.32 11.27 -17.75
C LYS A 280 8.97 11.15 -19.23
N HIS A 281 8.04 11.98 -19.72
CA HIS A 281 7.64 12.00 -21.13
C HIS A 281 8.36 13.07 -21.96
N GLY A 282 9.39 13.70 -21.39
CA GLY A 282 10.12 14.80 -22.02
C GLY A 282 9.29 16.07 -22.19
N ILE A 283 8.28 16.27 -21.34
CA ILE A 283 7.38 17.44 -21.43
C ILE A 283 7.88 18.51 -20.46
N PRO A 284 8.19 19.73 -20.91
CA PRO A 284 8.52 20.84 -20.02
C PRO A 284 7.31 21.26 -19.19
N VAL A 285 7.57 21.72 -17.98
CA VAL A 285 6.54 22.01 -16.98
C VAL A 285 6.51 23.52 -16.70
N LEU A 286 5.32 24.13 -16.85
CA LEU A 286 5.06 25.50 -16.38
C LEU A 286 4.40 25.43 -15.00
N THR A 287 5.10 25.97 -14.00
CA THR A 287 4.74 25.82 -12.59
C THR A 287 5.09 27.07 -11.77
N THR A 288 4.66 27.09 -10.51
CA THR A 288 5.02 28.12 -9.53
C THR A 288 6.31 27.71 -8.79
N SER A 289 6.90 28.63 -8.03
CA SER A 289 8.04 28.35 -7.16
C SER A 289 7.74 27.24 -6.16
N LEU A 290 6.50 27.19 -5.65
CA LEU A 290 6.03 26.13 -4.77
C LEU A 290 5.84 24.80 -5.50
N GLY A 291 5.30 24.81 -6.72
CA GLY A 291 5.12 23.59 -7.51
C GLY A 291 6.43 22.98 -8.00
N ALA A 292 7.49 23.79 -8.14
CA ALA A 292 8.84 23.32 -8.48
C ALA A 292 9.60 22.68 -7.29
N GLN A 293 9.05 22.71 -6.06
CA GLN A 293 9.69 22.06 -4.92
C GLN A 293 9.87 20.56 -5.16
N GLY A 294 11.03 20.06 -4.73
CA GLY A 294 11.46 18.67 -4.96
C GLY A 294 12.20 18.44 -6.28
N TYR A 295 12.31 19.45 -7.15
CA TYR A 295 13.03 19.36 -8.41
C TYR A 295 14.30 20.23 -8.42
N PRO A 296 15.41 19.75 -9.02
CA PRO A 296 16.57 20.60 -9.31
C PRO A 296 16.18 21.78 -10.22
N VAL A 297 16.92 22.89 -10.11
CA VAL A 297 16.77 24.02 -11.03
C VAL A 297 17.13 23.57 -12.44
N SER A 298 16.22 23.74 -13.39
CA SER A 298 16.38 23.32 -14.78
C SER A 298 15.56 24.22 -15.71
N PRO A 299 16.02 24.48 -16.95
CA PRO A 299 15.22 25.17 -17.97
C PRO A 299 13.88 24.51 -18.26
N ALA A 300 13.79 23.18 -18.13
CA ALA A 300 12.55 22.43 -18.33
C ALA A 300 11.48 22.69 -17.26
N MET A 301 11.87 23.25 -16.11
CA MET A 301 10.98 23.69 -15.04
C MET A 301 10.81 25.21 -15.17
N ILE A 302 9.81 25.64 -15.94
CA ILE A 302 9.52 27.06 -16.16
C ILE A 302 8.77 27.59 -14.95
N ILE A 303 9.46 28.37 -14.11
CA ILE A 303 8.93 28.88 -12.84
C ILE A 303 8.42 30.31 -13.01
N GLU A 304 7.12 30.52 -12.80
CA GLU A 304 6.48 31.84 -12.77
C GLU A 304 5.32 31.86 -11.78
N ASP A 305 5.48 32.61 -10.69
CA ASP A 305 4.46 32.73 -9.62
C ASP A 305 3.27 33.60 -10.03
N ASN A 306 3.45 34.51 -11.00
CA ASN A 306 2.38 35.34 -11.51
C ASN A 306 1.68 34.69 -12.72
N LEU A 307 0.60 33.97 -12.46
CA LEU A 307 -0.23 33.32 -13.49
C LEU A 307 -0.74 34.26 -14.59
N GLU A 308 -0.86 35.56 -14.34
CA GLU A 308 -1.28 36.52 -15.36
C GLU A 308 -0.30 36.59 -16.55
N ARG A 309 0.95 36.14 -16.35
CA ARG A 309 1.99 36.09 -17.39
C ARG A 309 2.02 34.77 -18.16
N TRP A 310 1.37 33.73 -17.65
CA TRP A 310 1.41 32.40 -18.25
C TRP A 310 0.91 32.37 -19.70
N PRO A 311 -0.16 33.09 -20.09
CA PRO A 311 -0.59 33.12 -21.49
C PRO A 311 0.52 33.56 -22.45
N THR A 312 1.24 34.64 -22.12
CA THR A 312 2.35 35.15 -22.94
C THR A 312 3.50 34.16 -23.03
N ILE A 313 3.82 33.49 -21.92
CA ILE A 313 4.87 32.45 -21.87
C ILE A 313 4.47 31.27 -22.76
N ILE A 314 3.25 30.78 -22.61
CA ILE A 314 2.71 29.65 -23.37
C ILE A 314 2.72 29.99 -24.86
N ASP A 315 2.21 31.15 -25.27
CA ASP A 315 2.17 31.57 -26.67
C ASP A 315 3.58 31.66 -27.28
N SER A 316 4.55 32.19 -26.51
CA SER A 316 5.95 32.22 -26.93
C SER A 316 6.52 30.83 -27.15
N LEU A 317 6.26 29.89 -26.24
CA LEU A 317 6.76 28.52 -26.31
C LEU A 317 6.13 27.72 -27.44
N LEU A 318 4.82 27.86 -27.66
CA LEU A 318 4.11 27.19 -28.74
C LEU A 318 4.45 27.75 -30.13
N THR A 319 4.88 29.01 -30.21
CA THR A 319 5.33 29.63 -31.47
C THR A 319 6.78 29.26 -31.81
N ASP A 320 7.68 29.21 -30.81
CA ASP A 320 9.07 28.82 -31.01
C ASP A 320 9.30 27.32 -30.81
N ARG A 321 9.04 26.55 -31.88
CA ARG A 321 9.21 25.09 -31.91
C ARG A 321 10.62 24.62 -31.57
N LYS A 322 11.65 25.43 -31.88
CA LYS A 322 13.05 25.05 -31.58
C LYS A 322 13.31 25.16 -30.09
N LEU A 323 12.81 26.23 -29.47
CA LEU A 323 12.87 26.39 -28.02
C LEU A 323 12.11 25.26 -27.32
N LEU A 324 10.88 24.95 -27.74
CA LEU A 324 10.09 23.87 -27.14
C LEU A 324 10.77 22.51 -27.25
N ALA A 325 11.37 22.18 -28.40
CA ALA A 325 12.13 20.95 -28.59
C ALA A 325 13.38 20.91 -27.70
N SER A 326 14.08 22.04 -27.54
CA SER A 326 15.22 22.15 -26.62
C SER A 326 14.79 21.90 -25.18
N LEU A 327 13.69 22.50 -24.73
CA LEU A 327 13.17 22.30 -23.38
C LEU A 327 12.68 20.87 -23.15
N SER A 328 12.16 20.21 -24.19
CA SER A 328 11.77 18.80 -24.13
C SER A 328 12.96 17.87 -23.92
N LEU A 329 14.11 18.19 -24.56
CA LEU A 329 15.38 17.50 -24.30
C LEU A 329 15.84 17.73 -22.86
N GLU A 330 15.85 18.99 -22.40
CA GLU A 330 16.19 19.34 -21.01
C GLU A 330 15.30 18.59 -20.00
N ALA A 331 14.01 18.41 -20.30
CA ALA A 331 13.07 17.65 -19.46
C ALA A 331 13.47 16.18 -19.36
N LYS A 332 13.83 15.56 -20.50
CA LYS A 332 14.36 14.19 -20.56
C LYS A 332 15.65 14.05 -19.76
N HIS A 333 16.60 14.96 -19.93
CA HIS A 333 17.87 14.94 -19.20
C HIS A 333 17.67 15.11 -17.69
N LEU A 334 16.85 16.10 -17.29
CA LEU A 334 16.48 16.31 -15.89
C LEU A 334 15.90 15.03 -15.26
N PHE A 335 15.01 14.36 -15.99
CA PHE A 335 14.44 13.08 -15.57
C PHE A 335 15.50 11.99 -15.38
N LEU A 336 16.27 11.70 -16.43
CA LEU A 336 17.23 10.59 -16.44
C LEU A 336 18.34 10.77 -15.39
N ASP A 337 18.77 12.01 -15.17
CA ASP A 337 19.88 12.29 -14.25
C ASP A 337 19.47 12.24 -12.76
N ASN A 338 18.19 12.43 -12.44
CA ASN A 338 17.74 12.66 -11.05
C ASN A 338 16.61 11.76 -10.57
N PHE A 339 15.77 11.23 -11.46
CA PHE A 339 14.51 10.57 -11.10
C PHE A 339 14.30 9.21 -11.77
N GLU A 340 15.26 8.75 -12.56
CA GLU A 340 15.23 7.39 -13.10
C GLU A 340 15.53 6.37 -11.99
N SER A 341 14.71 5.32 -11.93
CA SER A 341 14.70 4.35 -10.83
C SER A 341 16.08 3.73 -10.60
N ASN A 342 16.85 3.36 -11.63
CA ASN A 342 18.15 2.71 -11.45
C ASN A 342 19.14 3.57 -10.64
N HIS A 343 19.04 4.90 -10.71
CA HIS A 343 19.87 5.78 -9.88
C HIS A 343 19.45 5.77 -8.41
N VAL A 344 18.15 5.94 -8.15
CA VAL A 344 17.59 6.06 -6.80
C VAL A 344 17.62 4.71 -6.06
N ASN A 345 17.41 3.61 -6.76
CA ASN A 345 17.39 2.26 -6.20
C ASN A 345 18.74 1.89 -5.59
N ARG A 346 19.85 2.18 -6.29
CA ARG A 346 21.20 1.96 -5.76
C ARG A 346 21.42 2.68 -4.43
N GLN A 347 20.89 3.91 -4.30
CA GLN A 347 20.99 4.65 -3.04
C GLN A 347 20.10 4.02 -1.96
N LEU A 348 18.89 3.58 -2.32
CA LEU A 348 17.97 2.92 -1.40
C LEU A 348 18.53 1.61 -0.81
N HIS A 349 19.19 0.77 -1.62
CA HIS A 349 19.81 -0.47 -1.13
C HIS A 349 20.89 -0.19 -0.06
N ILE A 350 21.78 0.78 -0.32
CA ILE A 350 22.82 1.20 0.64
C ILE A 350 22.18 1.66 1.95
N LEU A 351 21.04 2.36 1.86
CA LEU A 351 20.32 2.85 3.03
C LEU A 351 19.66 1.72 3.84
N TYR A 352 19.12 0.71 3.18
CA TYR A 352 18.57 -0.46 3.84
C TYR A 352 19.63 -1.27 4.59
N ASP A 353 20.78 -1.52 3.97
CA ASP A 353 21.91 -2.20 4.62
C ASP A 353 22.43 -1.41 5.84
N ARG A 354 22.49 -0.08 5.70
CA ARG A 354 22.84 0.80 6.81
C ARG A 354 21.79 0.75 7.94
N CYS A 355 20.51 0.69 7.61
CA CYS A 355 19.44 0.56 8.61
C CYS A 355 19.63 -0.70 9.45
N LEU A 356 19.91 -1.84 8.81
CA LEU A 356 20.17 -3.10 9.50
C LEU A 356 21.42 -3.04 10.38
N THR A 357 22.52 -2.50 9.83
CA THR A 357 23.82 -2.46 10.51
C THR A 357 23.81 -1.53 11.73
N ASP A 358 23.20 -0.35 11.60
CA ASP A 358 23.19 0.67 12.67
C ASP A 358 22.09 0.43 13.73
N TYR A 359 21.17 -0.52 13.51
CA TYR A 359 19.95 -0.64 14.32
C TYR A 359 20.22 -0.84 15.81
N GLY A 360 21.25 -1.61 16.17
CA GLY A 360 21.60 -1.87 17.57
C GLY A 360 21.92 -0.60 18.37
N VAL A 361 22.55 0.40 17.72
CA VAL A 361 22.82 1.72 18.30
C VAL A 361 21.54 2.55 18.31
N ARG A 362 20.83 2.61 17.17
CA ARG A 362 19.60 3.40 17.02
C ARG A 362 18.53 2.99 18.03
N LYS A 363 18.34 1.70 18.29
CA LYS A 363 17.36 1.15 19.25
C LYS A 363 17.41 1.79 20.64
N ARG A 364 18.60 2.17 21.13
CA ARG A 364 18.74 2.84 22.44
C ARG A 364 18.23 4.29 22.40
N GLN A 365 18.51 4.99 21.32
CA GLN A 365 18.03 6.35 21.08
C GLN A 365 16.50 6.37 20.89
N LEU A 366 15.95 5.43 20.12
CA LEU A 366 14.51 5.29 19.90
C LEU A 366 13.77 5.12 21.23
N LYS A 367 14.23 4.23 22.12
CA LYS A 367 13.62 4.04 23.45
C LYS A 367 13.53 5.32 24.27
N LYS A 368 14.56 6.18 24.19
CA LYS A 368 14.59 7.46 24.90
C LYS A 368 13.59 8.46 24.31
N LEU A 369 13.56 8.58 22.97
CA LEU A 369 12.67 9.52 22.27
C LEU A 369 11.20 9.15 22.44
N VAL A 370 10.86 7.86 22.33
CA VAL A 370 9.49 7.37 22.49
C VAL A 370 9.00 7.54 23.93
N ALA A 371 9.83 7.25 24.94
CA ALA A 371 9.44 7.39 26.35
C ALA A 371 9.18 8.85 26.80
N GLN A 372 9.63 9.84 26.02
CA GLN A 372 9.46 11.26 26.31
C GLN A 372 8.18 11.84 25.70
N ARG A 373 7.43 11.05 24.93
CA ARG A 373 6.26 11.50 24.18
C ARG A 373 4.99 10.82 24.72
N ASP A 374 4.09 11.65 25.24
CA ASP A 374 2.75 11.24 25.68
C ASP A 374 1.75 11.74 24.63
N ILE A 375 1.33 10.86 23.72
CA ILE A 375 0.56 11.27 22.53
C ILE A 375 -0.72 10.44 22.44
N ASN A 376 -1.84 11.15 22.53
CA ASN A 376 -3.16 10.61 22.21
C ASN A 376 -3.34 10.54 20.67
N PRO A 377 -4.01 9.51 20.14
CA PRO A 377 -4.34 9.44 18.72
C PRO A 377 -5.06 10.72 18.26
N VAL A 378 -4.63 11.27 17.12
CA VAL A 378 -5.27 12.44 16.50
C VAL A 378 -6.25 11.95 15.42
N GLU A 379 -7.39 12.61 15.25
CA GLU A 379 -8.27 12.36 14.09
C GLU A 379 -7.56 12.87 12.83
N MET A 380 -7.29 11.98 11.89
CA MET A 380 -6.49 12.32 10.71
C MET A 380 -7.27 13.23 9.76
N TYR A 381 -6.63 14.31 9.30
CA TYR A 381 -7.26 15.30 8.40
C TYR A 381 -7.75 14.72 7.07
N TRP A 382 -7.09 13.67 6.54
CA TRP A 382 -7.55 13.02 5.31
C TRP A 382 -8.91 12.32 5.47
N ILE A 383 -9.37 12.09 6.70
CA ILE A 383 -10.76 11.65 6.95
C ILE A 383 -11.74 12.76 6.55
N ARG A 384 -11.39 14.04 6.78
CA ARG A 384 -12.19 15.18 6.30
C ARG A 384 -12.15 15.27 4.78
N GLU A 385 -10.96 15.13 4.18
CA GLU A 385 -10.79 15.02 2.72
C GLU A 385 -11.67 13.91 2.13
N TYR A 386 -11.71 12.73 2.75
CA TYR A 386 -12.55 11.62 2.29
C TYR A 386 -14.06 11.85 2.50
N ARG A 387 -14.47 12.51 3.61
CA ARG A 387 -15.88 12.81 3.87
C ARG A 387 -16.46 13.86 2.92
N GLU A 388 -15.69 14.91 2.61
CA GLU A 388 -16.10 15.95 1.64
C GLU A 388 -16.18 15.41 0.21
N THR A 389 -15.43 14.33 -0.09
CA THR A 389 -15.43 13.71 -1.41
C THR A 389 -16.50 12.65 -1.57
N LEU A 390 -16.86 11.93 -0.50
CA LEU A 390 -18.00 10.99 -0.50
C LEU A 390 -19.33 11.67 -0.83
N SER A 391 -19.55 12.93 -0.42
CA SER A 391 -20.75 13.68 -0.81
C SER A 391 -20.92 13.86 -2.31
N ASP A 392 -19.82 13.76 -3.08
CA ASP A 392 -19.81 13.87 -4.54
C ASP A 392 -19.85 12.51 -5.25
N LEU A 393 -19.78 11.39 -4.52
CA LEU A 393 -19.45 10.05 -5.03
C LEU A 393 -20.52 8.98 -4.75
N ILE A 394 -21.78 9.35 -4.46
CA ILE A 394 -22.86 8.36 -4.43
C ILE A 394 -23.14 7.91 -5.86
N ASP A 395 -22.39 6.90 -6.31
CA ASP A 395 -22.65 6.12 -7.51
C ASP A 395 -22.82 4.65 -7.08
N ASP A 396 -24.08 4.21 -7.02
CA ASP A 396 -24.53 2.89 -6.54
C ASP A 396 -24.16 1.73 -7.50
N THR A 397 -23.16 1.90 -8.35
CA THR A 397 -22.93 1.04 -9.53
C THR A 397 -21.69 0.15 -9.46
N VAL A 398 -21.08 -0.07 -8.28
CA VAL A 398 -19.99 -1.04 -8.14
C VAL A 398 -20.52 -2.47 -8.30
N VAL A 399 -20.64 -2.89 -9.56
CA VAL A 399 -20.88 -4.27 -9.97
C VAL A 399 -19.53 -4.98 -9.99
N ILE A 400 -19.28 -5.81 -8.98
CA ILE A 400 -18.10 -6.70 -8.94
C ILE A 400 -18.30 -7.79 -10.00
N PRO A 401 -17.43 -7.90 -11.03
CA PRO A 401 -17.56 -8.96 -12.02
C PRO A 401 -17.29 -10.33 -11.39
N SER A 402 -18.14 -11.31 -11.71
CA SER A 402 -18.14 -12.68 -11.20
C SER A 402 -17.12 -13.63 -11.86
N SER A 403 -16.06 -13.12 -12.48
CA SER A 403 -15.11 -13.95 -13.23
C SER A 403 -13.95 -14.45 -12.34
N CYS A 404 -14.01 -15.75 -12.04
CA CYS A 404 -13.09 -16.61 -11.28
C CYS A 404 -12.64 -16.11 -9.89
N GLN A 405 -13.38 -16.55 -8.88
CA GLN A 405 -12.96 -16.54 -7.47
C GLN A 405 -12.44 -17.95 -7.17
N HIS A 406 -11.16 -18.09 -6.82
CA HIS A 406 -10.58 -19.37 -6.40
C HIS A 406 -10.17 -19.30 -4.95
N LEU A 407 -10.73 -20.15 -4.11
CA LEU A 407 -10.45 -20.23 -2.68
C LEU A 407 -9.76 -21.55 -2.35
N VAL A 408 -8.50 -21.45 -1.94
CA VAL A 408 -7.71 -22.56 -1.40
C VAL A 408 -7.64 -22.43 0.12
N ILE A 409 -8.02 -23.48 0.85
CA ILE A 409 -7.95 -23.49 2.33
C ILE A 409 -6.91 -24.51 2.78
N LEU A 410 -6.01 -24.10 3.67
CA LEU A 410 -5.07 -25.01 4.31
C LEU A 410 -5.64 -25.52 5.63
N GLU A 411 -5.87 -26.82 5.74
CA GLU A 411 -6.36 -27.49 6.94
C GLU A 411 -5.33 -28.47 7.50
N GLY A 412 -5.43 -28.75 8.80
CA GLY A 412 -4.55 -29.72 9.46
C GLY A 412 -4.23 -29.35 10.91
N LEU A 413 -3.72 -30.32 11.67
CA LEU A 413 -3.34 -30.11 13.08
C LEU A 413 -2.24 -29.04 13.22
N PRO A 414 -2.04 -28.42 14.39
CA PRO A 414 -0.87 -27.58 14.64
C PRO A 414 0.43 -28.35 14.37
N GLY A 415 1.48 -27.68 13.88
CA GLY A 415 2.74 -28.37 13.51
C GLY A 415 2.71 -29.21 12.22
N SER A 416 1.58 -29.25 11.50
CA SER A 416 1.47 -29.87 10.15
C SER A 416 2.25 -29.15 9.05
N GLY A 417 2.74 -27.93 9.29
CA GLY A 417 3.47 -27.17 8.29
C GLY A 417 2.60 -26.25 7.43
N LYS A 418 1.34 -25.98 7.78
CA LYS A 418 0.48 -25.02 7.06
C LYS A 418 1.15 -23.68 6.80
N SER A 419 1.72 -23.03 7.81
CA SER A 419 2.43 -21.76 7.63
C SER A 419 3.67 -21.88 6.74
N SER A 420 4.26 -23.08 6.66
CA SER A 420 5.38 -23.37 5.77
C SER A 420 4.95 -23.53 4.33
N LEU A 421 3.85 -24.24 4.10
CA LEU A 421 3.23 -24.39 2.80
C LEU A 421 2.70 -23.04 2.30
N LEU A 422 1.99 -22.29 3.15
CA LEU A 422 1.53 -20.94 2.83
C LEU A 422 2.69 -20.07 2.33
N ARG A 423 3.84 -20.06 3.03
CA ARG A 423 5.03 -19.32 2.57
C ARG A 423 5.61 -19.82 1.26
N ALA A 424 5.55 -21.11 0.99
CA ALA A 424 6.01 -21.65 -0.28
C ALA A 424 5.06 -21.31 -1.43
N LEU A 425 3.75 -21.31 -1.16
CA LEU A 425 2.73 -20.83 -2.06
C LEU A 425 2.88 -19.32 -2.28
N GLU A 426 3.16 -18.51 -1.26
CA GLU A 426 3.45 -17.07 -1.40
C GLU A 426 4.68 -16.78 -2.30
N GLY A 427 5.69 -17.66 -2.27
CA GLY A 427 6.88 -17.54 -3.11
C GLY A 427 6.70 -18.01 -4.55
N ARG A 428 5.65 -18.80 -4.85
CA ARG A 428 5.34 -19.33 -6.19
C ARG A 428 4.13 -18.64 -6.83
N LEU A 429 3.22 -18.18 -5.99
CA LEU A 429 1.95 -17.55 -6.33
C LEU A 429 2.02 -16.12 -5.84
N LYS A 430 1.83 -15.17 -6.74
CA LYS A 430 1.69 -13.76 -6.39
C LYS A 430 0.25 -13.51 -5.91
N VAL A 431 -0.14 -14.18 -4.82
CA VAL A 431 -1.52 -14.22 -4.31
C VAL A 431 -1.72 -13.26 -3.16
N ALA A 432 -2.97 -12.78 -3.02
CA ALA A 432 -3.41 -12.11 -1.81
C ALA A 432 -3.57 -13.16 -0.68
N THR A 433 -2.72 -13.10 0.35
CA THR A 433 -2.85 -13.99 1.52
C THR A 433 -3.51 -13.29 2.71
N VAL A 434 -4.32 -14.04 3.46
CA VAL A 434 -4.95 -13.58 4.70
C VAL A 434 -4.43 -14.44 5.88
N PRO A 435 -3.60 -13.89 6.77
CA PRO A 435 -2.95 -14.64 7.84
C PRO A 435 -3.80 -14.78 9.12
N GLU A 436 -3.55 -15.84 9.90
CA GLU A 436 -4.27 -16.20 11.16
C GLU A 436 -4.07 -15.19 12.31
N MET A 437 -5.13 -14.83 13.04
CA MET A 437 -5.07 -14.19 14.37
C MET A 437 -4.70 -15.19 15.48
N VAL A 438 -3.61 -14.94 16.23
CA VAL A 438 -3.39 -15.58 17.53
C VAL A 438 -4.15 -14.78 18.59
N ALA A 439 -5.28 -15.29 19.06
CA ALA A 439 -6.04 -14.67 20.13
C ALA A 439 -5.21 -14.62 21.43
N THR A 440 -4.89 -13.42 21.92
CA THR A 440 -4.36 -13.21 23.28
C THR A 440 -5.52 -12.99 24.27
N VAL A 441 -6.03 -14.11 24.81
CA VAL A 441 -6.59 -14.38 26.16
C VAL A 441 -7.67 -13.45 26.79
N ASP A 442 -8.69 -14.13 27.36
CA ASP A 442 -9.71 -13.76 28.38
C ASP A 442 -10.89 -12.81 28.03
N MET A 443 -12.04 -13.41 27.60
CA MET A 443 -13.40 -12.95 27.93
C MET A 443 -14.46 -14.04 27.62
N GLU A 444 -15.52 -14.13 28.45
CA GLU A 444 -16.58 -15.16 28.38
C GLU A 444 -17.65 -14.91 27.30
N LEU A 445 -17.94 -15.97 26.48
CA LEU A 445 -19.03 -16.24 25.50
C LEU A 445 -18.87 -15.70 24.04
N PRO A 446 -19.55 -16.25 22.99
CA PRO A 446 -19.42 -17.56 22.31
C PRO A 446 -18.66 -17.62 20.96
N THR A 447 -18.32 -16.47 20.36
CA THR A 447 -18.16 -16.32 18.89
C THR A 447 -16.84 -15.73 18.33
N PRO A 448 -15.65 -15.78 18.98
CA PRO A 448 -14.44 -15.18 18.39
C PRO A 448 -13.96 -15.85 17.08
N PHE A 449 -14.04 -17.18 16.99
CA PHE A 449 -13.47 -17.95 15.87
C PHE A 449 -14.28 -17.81 14.58
N LEU A 450 -15.61 -17.89 14.66
CA LEU A 450 -16.46 -17.76 13.48
C LEU A 450 -16.48 -16.34 12.92
N ASP A 451 -16.48 -15.31 13.76
CA ASP A 451 -16.42 -13.92 13.29
C ASP A 451 -15.10 -13.65 12.54
N HIS A 452 -13.99 -14.18 13.05
CA HIS A 452 -12.70 -14.14 12.37
C HIS A 452 -12.73 -14.88 11.02
N ASP A 453 -13.33 -16.08 10.96
CA ASP A 453 -13.49 -16.78 9.69
C ASP A 453 -14.35 -15.98 8.71
N LEU A 454 -15.51 -15.47 9.13
CA LEU A 454 -16.40 -14.68 8.28
C LEU A 454 -15.71 -13.46 7.66
N LYS A 455 -14.80 -12.80 8.39
CA LYS A 455 -13.97 -11.71 7.85
C LYS A 455 -13.02 -12.21 6.76
N LYS A 456 -12.35 -13.36 6.95
CA LYS A 456 -11.49 -13.95 5.91
C LYS A 456 -12.30 -14.37 4.67
N TYR A 457 -13.50 -14.93 4.87
CA TYR A 457 -14.39 -15.28 3.77
C TYR A 457 -14.93 -14.06 3.03
N ALA A 458 -15.07 -12.89 3.68
CA ALA A 458 -15.42 -11.64 3.03
C ALA A 458 -14.35 -11.25 1.97
N ILE A 459 -13.07 -11.42 2.32
CA ILE A 459 -11.93 -11.18 1.44
C ILE A 459 -11.89 -12.22 0.31
N ALA A 460 -12.10 -13.50 0.64
CA ALA A 460 -12.06 -14.60 -0.33
C ALA A 460 -13.16 -14.57 -1.42
N ARG A 461 -14.19 -13.74 -1.28
CA ARG A 461 -15.25 -13.54 -2.30
C ARG A 461 -14.85 -12.59 -3.41
N ARG A 462 -13.64 -12.08 -3.40
CA ARG A 462 -13.17 -11.20 -4.45
C ARG A 462 -12.59 -12.04 -5.59
N PRO A 463 -12.56 -11.52 -6.82
CA PRO A 463 -11.93 -12.23 -7.95
C PRO A 463 -10.48 -12.65 -7.64
N GLY A 464 -9.94 -13.63 -8.35
CA GLY A 464 -8.56 -14.11 -8.18
C GLY A 464 -8.42 -15.28 -7.21
N ILE A 465 -7.17 -15.66 -6.90
CA ILE A 465 -6.85 -16.79 -6.03
C ILE A 465 -6.54 -16.29 -4.62
N THR A 466 -7.31 -16.77 -3.64
CA THR A 466 -7.09 -16.53 -2.21
C THR A 466 -6.66 -17.82 -1.54
N VAL A 467 -5.50 -17.81 -0.88
CA VAL A 467 -5.06 -18.91 -0.01
C VAL A 467 -5.30 -18.52 1.43
N MET A 468 -6.14 -19.28 2.12
CA MET A 468 -6.53 -19.03 3.51
C MET A 468 -5.89 -20.06 4.45
N ASP A 469 -5.17 -19.59 5.46
CA ASP A 469 -4.70 -20.44 6.57
C ASP A 469 -5.90 -20.73 7.50
N ARG A 470 -6.45 -21.94 7.36
CA ARG A 470 -7.66 -22.46 8.05
C ARG A 470 -8.96 -21.77 7.65
N GLY A 471 -10.02 -22.55 7.52
CA GLY A 471 -11.39 -22.07 7.31
C GLY A 471 -12.35 -22.53 8.39
N VAL A 472 -13.64 -22.49 8.06
CA VAL A 472 -14.72 -22.86 8.99
C VAL A 472 -14.60 -24.30 9.51
N ASP A 473 -13.97 -25.21 8.74
CA ASP A 473 -13.74 -26.58 9.18
C ASP A 473 -12.81 -26.66 10.41
N SER A 474 -11.76 -25.83 10.48
CA SER A 474 -10.95 -25.70 11.68
C SER A 474 -11.76 -25.23 12.90
N THR A 475 -12.62 -24.23 12.72
CA THR A 475 -13.47 -23.69 13.80
C THR A 475 -14.47 -24.73 14.28
N LEU A 476 -15.15 -25.41 13.36
CA LEU A 476 -16.08 -26.49 13.69
C LEU A 476 -15.38 -27.67 14.36
N ALA A 477 -14.19 -28.05 13.91
CA ALA A 477 -13.42 -29.15 14.50
C ALA A 477 -13.10 -28.89 15.98
N VAL A 478 -12.73 -27.66 16.33
CA VAL A 478 -12.42 -27.26 17.71
C VAL A 478 -13.70 -27.21 18.55
N GLU A 479 -14.77 -26.57 18.04
CA GLU A 479 -16.05 -26.44 18.76
C GLU A 479 -16.75 -27.79 18.99
N LEU A 480 -16.57 -28.75 18.08
CA LEU A 480 -17.13 -30.11 18.22
C LEU A 480 -16.26 -31.03 19.08
N ALA A 481 -15.01 -30.66 19.33
CA ALA A 481 -14.11 -31.44 20.16
C ALA A 481 -14.35 -31.26 21.66
N ASP A 482 -15.02 -30.17 22.06
CA ASP A 482 -15.49 -29.95 23.43
C ASP A 482 -17.00 -30.22 23.53
N PRO A 483 -17.42 -31.42 24.00
CA PRO A 483 -18.83 -31.74 24.17
C PRO A 483 -19.53 -30.92 25.26
N GLU A 484 -18.80 -30.21 26.12
CA GLU A 484 -19.34 -29.28 27.12
C GLU A 484 -19.47 -27.84 26.59
N SER A 485 -19.03 -27.58 25.34
CA SER A 485 -19.17 -26.28 24.70
C SER A 485 -20.65 -25.88 24.62
N LYS A 486 -21.01 -24.84 25.39
CA LYS A 486 -22.35 -24.22 25.38
C LYS A 486 -22.64 -23.48 24.06
N THR A 487 -21.65 -23.40 23.18
CA THR A 487 -21.62 -22.50 22.02
C THR A 487 -21.61 -23.28 20.71
N CYS A 488 -21.21 -24.55 20.73
CA CYS A 488 -21.12 -25.43 19.57
C CYS A 488 -22.39 -25.46 18.70
N SER A 489 -23.58 -25.62 19.30
CA SER A 489 -24.85 -25.62 18.56
C SER A 489 -25.17 -24.26 17.90
N LEU A 490 -24.78 -23.16 18.56
CA LEU A 490 -24.93 -21.81 18.00
C LEU A 490 -23.96 -21.59 16.85
N THR A 491 -22.71 -22.06 16.96
CA THR A 491 -21.69 -21.97 15.91
C THR A 491 -22.11 -22.76 14.67
N ILE A 492 -22.62 -23.98 14.81
CA ILE A 492 -23.12 -24.79 13.70
C ILE A 492 -24.27 -24.07 12.98
N GLU A 493 -25.22 -23.52 13.72
CA GLU A 493 -26.35 -22.78 13.16
C GLU A 493 -25.89 -21.48 12.47
N ALA A 494 -24.94 -20.76 13.06
CA ALA A 494 -24.36 -19.55 12.49
C ALA A 494 -23.60 -19.84 11.19
N VAL A 495 -22.81 -20.93 11.14
CA VAL A 495 -22.16 -21.39 9.90
C VAL A 495 -23.19 -21.75 8.84
N ARG A 496 -24.26 -22.48 9.19
CA ARG A 496 -25.33 -22.83 8.25
C ARG A 496 -26.01 -21.60 7.67
N ARG A 497 -26.35 -20.62 8.52
CA ARG A 497 -26.91 -19.34 8.08
C ARG A 497 -25.94 -18.56 7.21
N ALA A 498 -24.66 -18.57 7.54
CA ALA A 498 -23.65 -17.90 6.75
C ALA A 498 -23.50 -18.52 5.36
N TYR A 499 -23.57 -19.85 5.21
CA TYR A 499 -23.67 -20.46 3.87
C TYR A 499 -24.99 -20.11 3.17
N ALA A 500 -26.13 -20.17 3.87
CA ALA A 500 -27.45 -19.90 3.28
C ALA A 500 -27.61 -18.46 2.78
N ASN A 501 -27.05 -17.49 3.52
CA ASN A 501 -27.03 -16.08 3.14
C ASN A 501 -25.90 -15.74 2.16
N GLY A 502 -25.12 -16.76 1.75
CA GLY A 502 -23.97 -16.57 0.90
C GLY A 502 -22.95 -15.63 1.51
N HIS A 503 -22.68 -15.72 2.82
CA HIS A 503 -21.58 -15.12 3.61
C HIS A 503 -20.32 -16.01 3.69
N LEU A 504 -20.45 -17.31 3.43
CA LEU A 504 -19.34 -18.24 3.23
C LEU A 504 -19.29 -18.68 1.76
N THR A 505 -18.09 -18.76 1.20
CA THR A 505 -17.83 -19.27 -0.15
C THR A 505 -17.29 -20.69 -0.04
N LYS A 506 -17.78 -21.62 -0.85
CA LYS A 506 -17.26 -22.98 -0.84
C LYS A 506 -15.84 -22.97 -1.43
N PRO A 507 -14.83 -23.57 -0.76
CA PRO A 507 -13.47 -23.62 -1.29
C PRO A 507 -13.39 -24.50 -2.54
N ASP A 508 -12.69 -24.02 -3.55
CA ASP A 508 -12.29 -24.77 -4.74
C ASP A 508 -11.40 -25.95 -4.37
N VAL A 509 -10.46 -25.71 -3.45
CA VAL A 509 -9.55 -26.72 -2.92
C VAL A 509 -9.34 -26.55 -1.42
N VAL A 510 -9.31 -27.67 -0.71
CA VAL A 510 -8.83 -27.76 0.67
C VAL A 510 -7.60 -28.64 0.68
N ILE A 511 -6.44 -28.10 1.05
CA ILE A 511 -5.23 -28.88 1.26
C ILE A 511 -5.21 -29.32 2.72
N TYR A 512 -5.45 -30.61 2.96
CA TYR A 512 -5.39 -31.20 4.27
C TYR A 512 -3.99 -31.79 4.53
N LEU A 513 -3.21 -31.08 5.34
CA LEU A 513 -1.87 -31.51 5.76
C LEU A 513 -1.98 -32.46 6.95
N ARG A 514 -1.93 -33.76 6.66
CA ARG A 514 -2.12 -34.82 7.65
C ARG A 514 -0.84 -35.07 8.44
N VAL A 515 -0.95 -35.00 9.76
CA VAL A 515 0.07 -35.49 10.70
C VAL A 515 -0.61 -36.24 11.83
N PRO A 516 -0.03 -37.35 12.33
CA PRO A 516 -0.53 -38.00 13.54
C PRO A 516 -0.48 -37.06 14.75
N VAL A 517 -1.40 -37.23 15.70
CA VAL A 517 -1.44 -36.44 16.95
C VAL A 517 -0.11 -36.46 17.69
N ASP A 518 0.57 -37.62 17.74
CA ASP A 518 1.88 -37.74 18.39
C ASP A 518 2.94 -36.84 17.74
N VAL A 519 2.95 -36.78 16.41
CA VAL A 519 3.87 -35.94 15.64
C VAL A 519 3.52 -34.47 15.83
N SER A 520 2.23 -34.13 15.82
CA SER A 520 1.73 -32.78 16.12
C SER A 520 2.19 -32.31 17.50
N LEU A 521 1.93 -33.09 18.56
CA LEU A 521 2.35 -32.77 19.93
C LEU A 521 3.87 -32.62 20.06
N ALA A 522 4.63 -33.52 19.43
CA ALA A 522 6.10 -33.46 19.45
C ALA A 522 6.62 -32.16 18.81
N ARG A 523 6.06 -31.75 17.66
CA ARG A 523 6.44 -30.52 16.95
C ARG A 523 6.01 -29.24 17.68
N GLN A 524 4.95 -29.32 18.50
CA GLN A 524 4.42 -28.19 19.26
C GLN A 524 5.20 -27.85 20.53
N ASN A 525 6.09 -28.72 21.04
CA ASN A 525 6.83 -28.47 22.28
C ASN A 525 7.66 -27.17 22.29
N ALA A 526 7.90 -26.57 21.12
CA ALA A 526 8.56 -25.26 20.98
C ALA A 526 7.61 -24.04 21.16
N TRP A 527 6.28 -24.21 21.24
CA TRP A 527 5.29 -23.13 21.26
C TRP A 527 4.54 -23.07 22.60
N ASN A 528 4.34 -21.86 23.14
CA ASN A 528 3.65 -21.65 24.42
C ASN A 528 2.13 -21.47 24.22
N ALA A 529 1.44 -22.52 23.75
CA ALA A 529 -0.01 -22.51 23.52
C ALA A 529 -0.69 -23.67 24.29
N PRO A 530 -1.30 -23.41 25.47
CA PRO A 530 -1.83 -24.46 26.34
C PRO A 530 -2.95 -25.31 25.72
N LEU A 531 -3.85 -24.69 24.94
CA LEU A 531 -4.96 -25.36 24.28
C LEU A 531 -4.50 -26.51 23.38
N TRP A 532 -3.49 -26.24 22.55
CA TRP A 532 -3.03 -27.18 21.53
C TRP A 532 -2.17 -28.34 22.07
N ARG A 533 -1.81 -28.31 23.36
CA ARG A 533 -1.12 -29.41 24.05
C ARG A 533 -2.08 -30.50 24.57
N ASN A 534 -3.39 -30.30 24.44
CA ASN A 534 -4.38 -31.30 24.85
C ASN A 534 -4.52 -32.41 23.78
N ARG A 535 -4.03 -33.61 24.11
CA ARG A 535 -4.12 -34.79 23.24
C ARG A 535 -5.57 -35.12 22.85
N VAL A 536 -6.49 -35.14 23.80
CA VAL A 536 -7.90 -35.50 23.58
C VAL A 536 -8.56 -34.52 22.60
N LEU A 537 -8.25 -33.24 22.73
CA LEU A 537 -8.68 -32.21 21.78
C LEU A 537 -8.14 -32.49 20.38
N LEU A 538 -6.84 -32.74 20.24
CA LEU A 538 -6.21 -33.01 18.95
C LEU A 538 -6.74 -34.29 18.28
N GLU A 539 -6.98 -35.35 19.05
CA GLU A 539 -7.58 -36.60 18.56
C GLU A 539 -9.02 -36.35 18.06
N SER A 540 -9.78 -35.52 18.75
CA SER A 540 -11.13 -35.12 18.30
C SER A 540 -11.10 -34.26 17.03
N VAL A 541 -10.17 -33.31 16.93
CA VAL A 541 -9.97 -32.48 15.73
C VAL A 541 -9.51 -33.34 14.55
N GLU A 542 -8.57 -34.27 14.76
CA GLU A 542 -8.12 -35.22 13.74
C GLU A 542 -9.28 -36.09 13.27
N LYS A 543 -10.09 -36.63 14.20
CA LYS A 543 -11.29 -37.39 13.88
C LYS A 543 -12.29 -36.56 13.07
N TYR A 544 -12.47 -35.28 13.38
CA TYR A 544 -13.29 -34.39 12.56
C TYR A 544 -12.75 -34.31 11.12
N TYR A 545 -11.46 -34.03 10.92
CA TYR A 545 -10.89 -33.95 9.57
C TYR A 545 -10.99 -35.28 8.81
N GLN A 546 -10.72 -36.40 9.48
CA GLN A 546 -10.85 -37.74 8.89
C GLN A 546 -12.29 -38.08 8.47
N THR A 547 -13.28 -37.59 9.21
CA THR A 547 -14.69 -37.86 8.90
C THR A 547 -15.31 -36.84 7.94
N ARG A 548 -14.80 -35.60 7.92
CA ARG A 548 -15.39 -34.51 7.16
C ARG A 548 -14.63 -34.14 5.91
N LEU A 549 -13.30 -34.11 5.92
CA LEU A 549 -12.50 -33.68 4.78
C LEU A 549 -12.08 -34.84 3.89
N VAL A 550 -11.60 -35.94 4.49
CA VAL A 550 -11.06 -37.08 3.72
C VAL A 550 -12.12 -37.67 2.79
N GLY A 551 -11.74 -37.87 1.52
CA GLY A 551 -12.61 -38.42 0.48
C GLY A 551 -13.50 -37.40 -0.24
N GLN A 552 -13.48 -36.11 0.13
CA GLN A 552 -14.15 -35.08 -0.66
C GLN A 552 -13.37 -34.78 -1.95
N SER A 553 -14.08 -34.50 -3.05
CA SER A 553 -13.47 -34.27 -4.37
C SER A 553 -12.60 -33.00 -4.45
N ASN A 554 -12.89 -32.00 -3.62
CA ASN A 554 -12.13 -30.75 -3.52
C ASN A 554 -11.06 -30.81 -2.43
N VAL A 555 -10.81 -31.96 -1.80
CA VAL A 555 -9.75 -32.10 -0.77
C VAL A 555 -8.53 -32.78 -1.36
N ILE A 556 -7.35 -32.18 -1.16
CA ILE A 556 -6.05 -32.79 -1.44
C ILE A 556 -5.45 -33.20 -0.10
N GLU A 557 -5.31 -34.50 0.12
CA GLU A 557 -4.67 -35.04 1.31
C GLU A 557 -3.17 -35.19 1.06
N ILE A 558 -2.36 -34.60 1.94
CA ILE A 558 -0.90 -34.69 1.85
C ILE A 558 -0.36 -35.19 3.18
N ASP A 559 0.45 -36.23 3.13
CA ASP A 559 1.14 -36.73 4.31
C ASP A 559 2.27 -35.77 4.72
N ALA A 560 2.00 -34.96 5.74
CA ALA A 560 2.92 -33.94 6.24
C ALA A 560 3.88 -34.47 7.32
N THR A 561 4.02 -35.80 7.44
CA THR A 561 5.14 -36.44 8.15
C THR A 561 6.40 -36.53 7.30
N GLN A 562 6.27 -36.42 5.97
CA GLN A 562 7.36 -36.39 5.00
C GLN A 562 8.30 -35.19 5.19
N ASP A 563 9.40 -35.19 4.42
CA ASP A 563 10.26 -34.01 4.32
C ASP A 563 9.46 -32.79 3.88
N ARG A 564 9.78 -31.64 4.48
CA ARG A 564 9.03 -30.39 4.27
C ARG A 564 9.07 -29.93 2.82
N GLY A 565 10.17 -30.13 2.10
CA GLY A 565 10.28 -29.79 0.68
C GLY A 565 9.34 -30.62 -0.18
N ALA A 566 9.30 -31.94 0.06
CA ALA A 566 8.42 -32.86 -0.66
C ALA A 566 6.93 -32.54 -0.44
N VAL A 567 6.53 -32.20 0.80
CA VAL A 567 5.16 -31.77 1.12
C VAL A 567 4.76 -30.52 0.33
N ILE A 568 5.69 -29.57 0.21
CA ILE A 568 5.49 -28.32 -0.52
C ILE A 568 5.35 -28.59 -2.02
N GLU A 569 6.26 -29.36 -2.61
CA GLU A 569 6.23 -29.70 -4.04
C GLU A 569 4.96 -30.45 -4.40
N GLN A 570 4.58 -31.47 -3.63
CA GLN A 570 3.35 -32.22 -3.85
C GLN A 570 2.10 -31.33 -3.78
N ALA A 571 2.06 -30.37 -2.85
CA ALA A 571 0.94 -29.44 -2.73
C ALA A 571 0.83 -28.52 -3.95
N ILE A 572 1.97 -28.03 -4.45
CA ILE A 572 2.05 -27.15 -5.62
C ILE A 572 1.63 -27.92 -6.87
N GLU A 573 2.20 -29.10 -7.14
CA GLU A 573 1.84 -29.93 -8.30
C GLU A 573 0.34 -30.20 -8.36
N GLN A 574 -0.29 -30.51 -7.22
CA GLN A 574 -1.72 -30.77 -7.16
C GLN A 574 -2.59 -29.52 -7.40
N LEU A 575 -2.09 -28.33 -7.08
CA LEU A 575 -2.77 -27.07 -7.41
C LEU A 575 -2.60 -26.73 -8.90
N GLU A 576 -1.41 -26.95 -9.47
CA GLU A 576 -1.10 -26.76 -10.91
C GLU A 576 -1.96 -27.68 -11.78
N GLU A 577 -2.08 -28.97 -11.41
CA GLU A 577 -2.93 -29.95 -12.09
C GLU A 577 -4.41 -29.55 -12.13
N ARG A 578 -4.86 -28.76 -11.16
CA ARG A 578 -6.24 -28.26 -11.06
C ARG A 578 -6.44 -26.91 -11.75
N GLY A 579 -5.39 -26.35 -12.35
CA GLY A 579 -5.42 -25.04 -13.01
C GLY A 579 -5.75 -23.89 -12.05
N LEU A 580 -5.45 -24.07 -10.76
CA LEU A 580 -5.64 -23.04 -9.73
C LEU A 580 -4.41 -22.15 -9.58
N ILE A 581 -3.27 -22.60 -10.08
CA ILE A 581 -1.99 -21.89 -10.05
C ILE A 581 -1.20 -22.12 -11.33
#